data_AF-A0A5M8PDI3-F1
#
_entry.id   AF-A0A5M8PDI3-F1
#
_cell.length_a   1.000
_cell.length_b   1.000
_cell.length_c   1.000
_cell.angle_alpha   90.00
_cell.angle_beta   90.00
_cell.angle_gamma   90.00
#
_symmetry.space_group_name_H-M   'P 1'
#
loop_
_entity.id
_entity.type
_entity.pdbx_description
1 polymer ?
#
loop_
_entity_poly.entity_id
_entity_poly.type
_entity_poly.pdbx_seq_one_letter_code
_entity_poly.pdbx_strand_id
1 'polypeptide(L)'
;MPAAFLEARASLAIGDPGLTLHWPTTLYEYVLKEWLIEGMQEKHCKAWINKILYFGKLMTSTAESGHWGIKWGLESSLGDLATVVQSIHTKLDDQLQEIHLRHEDQKSGAMLAVHNAPIFRYLRFEVSINTIEYMFLQWEQLTKESTCLPRCTRVFRTTMGLPCKHELQECLYAKEPLKRDHLHPHWWLDPLVDVRPVDPLTVVQNPIQVRRRGRLIETSTRRDLSQWELALNQVSQREQREREQEEQRGEEE
;
A
#
# COMPACT_ATOMS: atom_id res chain seq x y z
N MET A 1 1.36 -10.71 -32.72
CA MET A 1 0.85 -9.38 -33.14
C MET A 1 1.80 -8.29 -32.65
N PRO A 2 2.77 -7.83 -33.47
CA PRO A 2 3.72 -6.79 -33.07
C PRO A 2 3.79 -5.65 -34.12
N ALA A 3 2.70 -4.90 -34.29
CA ALA A 3 2.69 -3.70 -35.16
C ALA A 3 2.01 -2.50 -34.48
N ALA A 4 1.02 -2.73 -33.62
CA ALA A 4 0.26 -1.66 -32.96
C ALA A 4 1.02 -0.90 -31.85
N PHE A 5 2.20 -1.39 -31.42
CA PHE A 5 2.97 -0.74 -30.35
C PHE A 5 3.97 0.31 -30.86
N LEU A 6 4.31 0.28 -32.16
CA LEU A 6 5.27 1.19 -32.77
C LEU A 6 4.63 2.50 -33.27
N GLU A 7 3.33 2.51 -33.58
CA GLU A 7 2.64 3.73 -34.03
C GLU A 7 2.21 4.68 -32.89
N ALA A 8 2.37 4.27 -31.62
CA ALA A 8 1.96 5.07 -30.47
C ALA A 8 3.00 6.09 -29.98
N ARG A 9 4.02 6.43 -30.79
CA ARG A 9 5.03 7.44 -30.45
C ARG A 9 4.99 8.65 -31.38
N ALA A 10 3.99 9.51 -31.17
CA ALA A 10 4.08 10.91 -31.57
C ALA A 10 3.27 11.89 -30.70
N SER A 11 2.65 11.49 -29.57
CA SER A 11 1.82 12.45 -28.79
C SER A 11 1.79 12.26 -27.27
N LEU A 12 2.80 11.62 -26.67
CA LEU A 12 3.06 11.76 -25.24
C LEU A 12 3.90 13.01 -24.98
N ALA A 13 3.33 14.17 -25.30
CA ALA A 13 3.85 15.47 -24.90
C ALA A 13 3.37 15.75 -23.47
N ILE A 14 4.12 15.24 -22.50
CA ILE A 14 4.17 15.82 -21.15
C ILE A 14 5.43 16.68 -21.14
N GLY A 15 5.25 18.01 -21.16
CA GLY A 15 6.33 18.98 -21.00
C GLY A 15 6.74 19.68 -22.29
N ASP A 16 6.63 21.01 -22.25
CA ASP A 16 7.37 22.03 -23.00
C ASP A 16 7.81 21.74 -24.47
N PRO A 17 7.27 22.43 -25.48
CA PRO A 17 7.67 22.24 -26.89
C PRO A 17 9.14 22.58 -27.19
N GLY A 18 9.91 23.09 -26.22
CA GLY A 18 11.34 23.42 -26.36
C GLY A 18 12.35 22.31 -26.02
N LEU A 19 11.95 21.19 -25.41
CA LEU A 19 12.88 20.15 -24.93
C LEU A 19 12.38 18.74 -25.25
N THR A 20 12.43 18.36 -26.54
CA THR A 20 12.37 16.95 -26.91
C THR A 20 13.70 16.31 -26.55
N LEU A 21 13.78 15.72 -25.34
CA LEU A 21 14.92 14.92 -24.93
C LEU A 21 14.94 13.65 -25.81
N HIS A 22 15.64 13.74 -26.95
CA HIS A 22 15.92 12.59 -27.80
C HIS A 22 16.90 11.69 -27.05
N TRP A 23 16.36 10.72 -26.32
CA TRP A 23 17.16 9.64 -25.77
C TRP A 23 17.84 8.89 -26.91
N PRO A 24 19.17 8.66 -26.83
CA PRO A 24 19.87 7.84 -27.80
C PRO A 24 19.18 6.47 -27.89
N THR A 25 18.84 6.03 -29.10
CA THR A 25 18.13 4.75 -29.33
C THR A 25 18.86 3.57 -28.68
N THR A 26 20.20 3.64 -28.64
CA THR A 26 21.09 2.67 -27.98
C THR A 26 20.86 2.56 -26.47
N LEU A 27 20.62 3.68 -25.77
CA LEU A 27 20.33 3.66 -24.34
C LEU A 27 18.94 3.09 -24.07
N TYR A 28 17.95 3.44 -24.90
CA TYR A 28 16.60 2.91 -24.78
C TYR A 28 16.57 1.38 -25.01
N GLU A 29 17.26 0.90 -26.04
CA GLU A 29 17.42 -0.53 -26.31
C GLU A 29 18.17 -1.26 -25.19
N TYR A 30 19.23 -0.66 -24.65
CA TYR A 30 19.97 -1.22 -23.52
C TYR A 30 19.09 -1.32 -22.26
N VAL A 31 18.35 -0.28 -21.91
CA VAL A 31 17.45 -0.28 -20.74
C VAL A 31 16.32 -1.30 -20.94
N LEU A 32 15.75 -1.40 -22.14
CA LEU A 32 14.75 -2.42 -22.45
C LEU A 32 15.29 -3.84 -22.30
N LYS A 33 16.50 -4.09 -22.80
CA LYS A 33 17.12 -5.41 -22.82
C LYS A 33 17.61 -5.85 -21.43
N GLU A 34 18.24 -4.95 -20.67
CA GLU A 34 18.91 -5.29 -19.41
C GLU A 34 18.00 -5.06 -18.18
N TRP A 35 17.16 -4.03 -18.20
CA TRP A 35 16.39 -3.59 -17.01
C TRP A 35 14.87 -3.80 -17.13
N LEU A 36 14.34 -3.88 -18.35
CA LEU A 36 12.91 -4.07 -18.63
C LEU A 36 12.65 -5.37 -19.41
N ILE A 37 13.35 -6.43 -19.00
CA ILE A 37 13.19 -7.80 -19.51
C ILE A 37 11.70 -8.19 -19.48
N GLU A 38 11.25 -8.97 -20.46
CA GLU A 38 9.88 -9.48 -20.55
C GLU A 38 9.43 -10.09 -19.19
N GLY A 39 8.31 -9.60 -18.65
CA GLY A 39 7.83 -9.95 -17.30
C GLY A 39 8.27 -9.01 -16.15
N MET A 40 9.29 -8.16 -16.31
CA MET A 40 9.64 -7.15 -15.29
C MET A 40 8.61 -6.03 -15.17
N GLN A 41 7.74 -5.86 -16.16
CA GLN A 41 6.61 -4.93 -16.10
C GLN A 41 5.69 -5.23 -14.91
N GLU A 42 5.54 -6.51 -14.56
CA GLU A 42 4.76 -6.99 -13.40
C GLU A 42 5.47 -6.68 -12.07
N LYS A 43 6.80 -6.57 -12.09
CA LYS A 43 7.62 -6.16 -10.93
C LYS A 43 7.58 -4.64 -10.69
N HIS A 44 7.16 -3.85 -11.68
CA HIS A 44 6.95 -2.42 -11.51
C HIS A 44 5.59 -2.20 -10.83
N CYS A 45 5.58 -2.35 -9.51
CA CYS A 45 4.36 -2.34 -8.69
C CYS A 45 3.43 -1.18 -9.04
N LYS A 46 3.95 0.03 -9.26
CA LYS A 46 3.13 1.22 -9.58
C LYS A 46 2.36 1.10 -10.90
N ALA A 47 2.97 0.57 -11.95
CA ALA A 47 2.31 0.45 -13.25
C ALA A 47 1.16 -0.56 -13.22
N TRP A 48 1.27 -1.58 -12.37
CA TRP A 48 0.24 -2.58 -12.16
C TRP A 48 -0.83 -2.12 -11.17
N ILE A 49 -0.43 -1.54 -10.04
CA ILE A 49 -1.32 -0.99 -9.01
C ILE A 49 -2.24 0.08 -9.59
N ASN A 50 -1.75 0.92 -10.51
CA ASN A 50 -2.55 1.94 -11.17
C ASN A 50 -3.72 1.39 -12.02
N LYS A 51 -3.77 0.07 -12.26
CA LYS A 51 -4.84 -0.61 -13.00
C LYS A 51 -5.85 -1.30 -12.08
N ILE A 52 -5.61 -1.32 -10.77
CA ILE A 52 -6.42 -2.03 -9.78
C ILE A 52 -7.14 -1.03 -8.89
N LEU A 53 -8.39 -1.32 -8.55
CA LEU A 53 -9.17 -0.55 -7.60
C LEU A 53 -8.81 -0.97 -6.17
N TYR A 54 -8.25 -0.05 -5.38
CA TYR A 54 -7.78 -0.32 -4.01
C TYR A 54 -8.17 0.76 -2.99
N PHE A 55 -8.90 1.80 -3.40
CA PHE A 55 -9.47 2.83 -2.51
C PHE A 55 -8.43 3.54 -1.62
N GLY A 56 -7.19 3.68 -2.09
CA GLY A 56 -6.11 4.29 -1.32
C GLY A 56 -5.44 3.35 -0.31
N LYS A 57 -5.91 2.10 -0.18
CA LYS A 57 -5.38 1.08 0.73
C LYS A 57 -4.41 0.14 -0.01
N LEU A 58 -3.11 0.42 0.08
CA LEU A 58 -2.06 -0.41 -0.53
C LEU A 58 -1.30 -1.29 0.48
N MET A 59 -1.54 -1.08 1.77
CA MET A 59 -0.72 -1.62 2.84
C MET A 59 -1.53 -2.61 3.69
N THR A 60 -0.86 -3.64 4.20
CA THR A 60 -1.40 -4.58 5.20
C THR A 60 -1.51 -3.98 6.60
N SER A 61 -1.16 -2.69 6.77
CA SER A 61 -1.17 -2.00 8.06
C SER A 61 -2.52 -2.04 8.77
N THR A 62 -3.63 -2.18 8.04
CA THR A 62 -4.97 -2.37 8.64
C THR A 62 -5.06 -3.68 9.42
N ALA A 63 -4.47 -4.77 8.91
CA ALA A 63 -4.43 -6.05 9.62
C ALA A 63 -3.54 -5.97 10.86
N GLU A 64 -2.39 -5.28 10.76
CA GLU A 64 -1.48 -5.06 11.89
C GLU A 64 -2.12 -4.20 12.98
N SER A 65 -2.84 -3.13 12.61
CA SER A 65 -3.57 -2.30 13.57
C SER A 65 -4.70 -3.06 14.27
N GLY A 66 -5.38 -3.96 13.56
CA GLY A 66 -6.40 -4.82 14.16
C GLY A 66 -5.80 -5.80 15.17
N HIS A 67 -4.68 -6.44 14.80
CA HIS A 67 -3.89 -7.28 15.70
C HIS A 67 -3.44 -6.53 16.96
N TRP A 68 -2.95 -5.31 16.78
CA TRP A 68 -2.54 -4.46 17.88
C TRP A 68 -3.72 -4.12 18.79
N GLY A 69 -4.88 -3.75 18.23
CA GLY A 69 -6.08 -3.41 18.99
C GLY A 69 -6.59 -4.57 19.85
N ILE A 70 -6.61 -5.79 19.31
CA ILE A 70 -6.97 -6.99 20.06
C ILE A 70 -5.93 -7.28 21.15
N LYS A 71 -4.63 -7.25 20.81
CA LYS A 71 -3.55 -7.50 21.76
C LYS A 71 -3.57 -6.51 22.93
N TRP A 72 -3.87 -5.24 22.65
CA TRP A 72 -4.00 -4.21 23.68
C TRP A 72 -5.17 -4.48 24.63
N GLY A 73 -6.31 -4.91 24.08
CA GLY A 73 -7.50 -5.27 24.89
C GLY A 73 -7.34 -6.52 25.75
N LEU A 74 -6.32 -7.34 25.52
CA LEU A 74 -6.09 -8.55 26.32
C LEU A 74 -5.38 -8.29 27.66
N GLU A 75 -4.79 -7.10 27.87
CA GLU A 75 -4.11 -6.57 29.08
C GLU A 75 -2.97 -7.43 29.69
N SER A 76 -3.09 -8.76 29.68
CA SER A 76 -2.17 -9.73 30.28
C SER A 76 -2.03 -10.98 29.39
N SER A 77 -0.81 -11.54 29.35
CA SER A 77 -0.54 -12.83 28.71
C SER A 77 -0.82 -14.05 29.60
N LEU A 78 -1.31 -13.83 30.83
CA LEU A 78 -1.57 -14.86 31.84
C LEU A 78 -3.07 -15.15 32.04
N GLY A 79 -3.95 -14.60 31.20
CA GLY A 79 -5.38 -14.85 31.26
C GLY A 79 -5.75 -16.29 30.89
N ASP A 80 -6.78 -16.84 31.55
CA ASP A 80 -7.36 -18.11 31.14
C ASP A 80 -8.16 -17.95 29.84
N LEU A 81 -8.51 -19.08 29.22
CA LEU A 81 -9.20 -19.05 27.92
C LEU A 81 -10.55 -18.32 27.99
N ALA A 82 -11.27 -18.45 29.11
CA ALA A 82 -12.56 -17.80 29.30
C ALA A 82 -12.43 -16.27 29.35
N THR A 83 -11.45 -15.77 30.11
CA THR A 83 -11.19 -14.33 30.22
C THR A 83 -10.71 -13.75 28.89
N VAL A 84 -9.82 -14.44 28.18
CA VAL A 84 -9.31 -14.02 26.86
C VAL A 84 -10.46 -13.88 25.85
N VAL A 85 -11.34 -14.88 25.76
CA VAL A 85 -12.50 -14.83 24.85
C VAL A 85 -13.43 -13.68 25.22
N GLN A 86 -13.73 -13.50 26.51
CA GLN A 86 -14.58 -12.41 26.97
C GLN A 86 -13.99 -11.03 26.63
N SER A 87 -12.68 -10.82 26.87
CA SER A 87 -11.99 -9.57 26.53
C SER A 87 -12.01 -9.28 25.02
N ILE A 88 -11.87 -10.30 24.18
CA ILE A 88 -11.99 -10.15 22.72
C ILE A 88 -13.41 -9.70 22.35
N HIS A 89 -14.44 -10.35 22.89
CA HIS A 89 -15.83 -9.96 22.63
C HIS A 89 -16.11 -8.52 23.04
N THR A 90 -15.77 -8.15 24.28
CA THR A 90 -15.91 -6.77 24.76
C THR A 90 -15.19 -5.78 23.84
N LYS A 91 -13.96 -6.11 23.40
CA LYS A 91 -13.20 -5.21 22.52
C LYS A 91 -13.86 -5.05 21.14
N LEU A 92 -14.43 -6.11 20.60
CA LEU A 92 -15.16 -6.06 19.33
C LEU A 92 -16.44 -5.23 19.47
N ASP A 93 -17.17 -5.38 20.57
CA ASP A 93 -18.37 -4.59 20.87
C ASP A 93 -18.04 -3.10 21.00
N ASP A 94 -16.97 -2.75 21.73
CA ASP A 94 -16.47 -1.38 21.84
C ASP A 94 -16.11 -0.79 20.47
N GLN A 95 -15.42 -1.57 19.62
CA GLN A 95 -15.05 -1.15 18.27
C GLN A 95 -16.28 -0.94 17.38
N LEU A 96 -17.28 -1.82 17.49
CA LEU A 96 -18.54 -1.68 16.76
C LEU A 96 -19.29 -0.42 17.20
N GLN A 97 -19.38 -0.17 18.50
CA GLN A 97 -19.97 1.03 19.05
C GLN A 97 -19.22 2.30 18.58
N GLU A 98 -17.89 2.28 18.58
CA GLU A 98 -17.07 3.38 18.06
C GLU A 98 -17.33 3.65 16.56
N ILE A 99 -17.52 2.60 15.76
CA ILE A 99 -17.88 2.72 14.34
C ILE A 99 -19.26 3.33 14.19
N HIS A 100 -20.25 2.88 14.98
CA HIS A 100 -21.61 3.45 14.96
C HIS A 100 -21.59 4.94 15.31
N LEU A 101 -20.90 5.31 16.40
CA LEU A 101 -20.77 6.70 16.83
C LEU A 101 -20.09 7.56 15.75
N ARG A 102 -19.01 7.07 15.13
CA ARG A 102 -18.35 7.79 14.02
C ARG A 102 -19.26 7.94 12.80
N HIS A 103 -20.05 6.92 12.48
CA HIS A 103 -20.98 6.97 11.37
C HIS A 103 -22.12 7.97 11.62
N GLU A 104 -22.64 8.04 12.84
CA GLU A 104 -23.62 9.06 13.26
C GLU A 104 -23.03 10.46 13.26
N ASP A 105 -21.80 10.63 13.75
CA ASP A 105 -21.07 11.91 13.72
C ASP A 105 -20.87 12.43 12.29
N GLN A 106 -20.56 11.55 11.34
CA GLN A 106 -20.45 11.92 9.93
C GLN A 106 -21.79 12.38 9.31
N LYS A 107 -22.92 11.98 9.89
CA LYS A 107 -24.26 12.46 9.52
C LYS A 107 -24.64 13.77 10.24
N SER A 108 -23.82 14.22 11.19
CA SER A 108 -24.06 15.46 11.94
C SER A 108 -23.63 16.70 11.15
N GLY A 109 -24.01 17.88 11.64
CA GLY A 109 -23.83 19.17 10.95
C GLY A 109 -22.36 19.58 10.69
N ALA A 110 -21.36 18.91 11.29
CA ALA A 110 -19.94 19.24 11.13
C ALA A 110 -19.47 19.19 9.67
N MET A 111 -20.04 18.29 8.85
CA MET A 111 -19.68 18.14 7.44
C MET A 111 -20.09 19.35 6.58
N LEU A 112 -21.07 20.16 6.98
CA LEU A 112 -21.43 21.39 6.25
C LEU A 112 -20.33 22.47 6.32
N ALA A 113 -19.51 22.46 7.38
CA ALA A 113 -18.51 23.48 7.62
C ALA A 113 -17.24 23.30 6.78
N VAL A 114 -16.85 22.06 6.50
CA VAL A 114 -15.53 21.76 5.93
C VAL A 114 -15.48 22.01 4.41
N HIS A 115 -16.56 21.74 3.67
CA HIS A 115 -16.55 21.83 2.20
C HIS A 115 -17.90 22.30 1.60
N ASN A 116 -18.20 23.60 1.70
CA ASN A 116 -19.42 24.19 1.13
C ASN A 116 -19.34 24.46 -0.40
N ALA A 117 -18.51 23.72 -1.14
CA ALA A 117 -18.40 23.91 -2.57
C ALA A 117 -19.70 23.44 -3.27
N PRO A 118 -20.30 24.23 -4.18
CA PRO A 118 -21.56 23.89 -4.84
C PRO A 118 -21.55 22.53 -5.56
N ILE A 119 -20.39 22.12 -6.07
CA ILE A 119 -20.19 20.84 -6.76
C ILE A 119 -20.47 19.62 -5.88
N PHE A 120 -20.28 19.72 -4.56
CA PHE A 120 -20.50 18.61 -3.62
C PHE A 120 -21.89 18.63 -2.96
N ARG A 121 -22.77 19.55 -3.38
CA ARG A 121 -24.07 19.78 -2.72
C ARG A 121 -24.90 18.50 -2.50
N TYR A 122 -24.96 17.61 -3.49
CA TYR A 122 -25.75 16.37 -3.44
C TYR A 122 -25.00 15.18 -2.81
N LEU A 123 -23.70 15.30 -2.59
CA LEU A 123 -22.91 14.27 -1.91
C LEU A 123 -22.93 14.45 -0.38
N ARG A 124 -23.31 15.63 0.10
CA ARG A 124 -23.46 15.88 1.53
C ARG A 124 -24.48 14.89 2.12
N PHE A 125 -24.04 14.18 3.15
CA PHE A 125 -24.77 13.19 3.96
C PHE A 125 -24.96 11.84 3.26
N GLU A 126 -24.56 11.76 1.99
CA GLU A 126 -24.57 10.54 1.18
C GLU A 126 -23.21 9.83 1.18
N VAL A 127 -22.11 10.53 1.51
CA VAL A 127 -20.75 10.00 1.52
C VAL A 127 -19.96 10.51 2.73
N SER A 128 -18.91 9.78 3.11
CA SER A 128 -18.10 10.12 4.29
C SER A 128 -17.33 11.42 4.07
N ILE A 129 -17.03 12.13 5.17
CA ILE A 129 -16.24 13.38 5.15
C ILE A 129 -14.91 13.16 4.44
N ASN A 130 -14.21 12.05 4.75
CA ASN A 130 -12.95 11.69 4.10
C ASN A 130 -13.07 11.54 2.58
N THR A 131 -14.21 11.06 2.08
CA THR A 131 -14.47 10.99 0.63
C THR A 131 -14.48 12.38 0.03
N ILE A 132 -15.16 13.33 0.68
CA ILE A 132 -15.21 14.73 0.25
C ILE A 132 -13.82 15.35 0.30
N GLU A 133 -13.01 15.07 1.33
CA GLU A 133 -11.62 15.54 1.42
C GLU A 133 -10.77 15.09 0.23
N TYR A 134 -10.83 13.79 -0.15
CA TYR A 134 -10.12 13.29 -1.32
C TYR A 134 -10.52 14.01 -2.61
N MET A 135 -11.82 14.25 -2.81
CA MET A 135 -12.32 14.98 -3.98
C MET A 135 -11.98 16.48 -3.90
N PHE A 136 -11.98 17.07 -2.70
CA PHE A 136 -11.62 18.46 -2.50
C PHE A 136 -10.15 18.72 -2.87
N LEU A 137 -9.24 17.78 -2.57
CA LEU A 137 -7.85 17.88 -3.03
C LEU A 137 -7.74 17.89 -4.57
N GLN A 138 -8.56 17.09 -5.27
CA GLN A 138 -8.62 17.14 -6.74
C GLN A 138 -9.21 18.47 -7.25
N TRP A 139 -10.22 18.99 -6.56
CA TRP A 139 -10.84 20.27 -6.88
C TRP A 139 -9.91 21.46 -6.65
N GLU A 140 -9.16 21.46 -5.55
CA GLU A 140 -8.19 22.51 -5.22
C GLU A 140 -7.05 22.58 -6.24
N GLN A 141 -6.67 21.45 -6.84
CA GLN A 141 -5.71 21.44 -7.95
C GLN A 141 -6.26 22.16 -9.18
N LEU A 142 -7.58 22.09 -9.44
CA LEU A 142 -8.21 22.83 -10.56
C LEU A 142 -8.25 24.33 -10.34
N THR A 143 -8.36 24.78 -9.09
CA THR A 143 -8.41 26.21 -8.79
C THR A 143 -7.01 26.84 -8.78
N LYS A 144 -5.96 26.04 -8.51
CA LYS A 144 -4.56 26.47 -8.50
C LYS A 144 -3.86 26.37 -9.86
N GLU A 145 -4.18 25.36 -10.67
CA GLU A 145 -3.58 25.14 -11.99
C GLU A 145 -4.28 25.98 -13.08
N SER A 146 -3.56 26.33 -14.16
CA SER A 146 -4.17 26.98 -15.32
C SER A 146 -5.23 26.05 -15.95
N THR A 147 -6.27 26.62 -16.56
CA THR A 147 -7.47 25.92 -17.06
C THR A 147 -7.19 24.80 -18.08
N CYS A 148 -5.97 24.74 -18.62
CA CYS A 148 -5.53 23.72 -19.56
C CYS A 148 -4.87 22.54 -18.83
N LEU A 149 -5.68 21.55 -18.45
CA LEU A 149 -5.19 20.33 -17.83
C LEU A 149 -4.45 19.44 -18.85
N PRO A 150 -3.38 18.72 -18.43
CA PRO A 150 -2.75 17.70 -19.26
C PRO A 150 -3.72 16.55 -19.55
N ARG A 151 -3.37 15.66 -20.50
CA ARG A 151 -4.20 14.48 -20.81
C ARG A 151 -4.50 13.66 -19.55
N CYS A 152 -5.77 13.32 -19.36
CA CYS A 152 -6.21 12.51 -18.22
C CYS A 152 -5.56 11.11 -18.26
N THR A 153 -4.89 10.73 -17.17
CA THR A 153 -4.31 9.39 -17.02
C THR A 153 -5.32 8.36 -16.52
N ARG A 154 -6.51 8.80 -16.05
CA ARG A 154 -7.57 8.00 -15.41
C ARG A 154 -7.16 7.22 -14.15
N VAL A 155 -5.90 7.27 -13.75
CA VAL A 155 -5.35 6.52 -12.60
C VAL A 155 -6.17 6.77 -11.34
N PHE A 156 -6.46 8.04 -11.00
CA PHE A 156 -7.22 8.35 -9.78
C PHE A 156 -8.61 7.72 -9.80
N ARG A 157 -9.33 7.78 -10.93
CA ARG A 157 -10.64 7.14 -11.09
C ARG A 157 -10.53 5.62 -10.97
N THR A 158 -9.52 5.02 -11.58
CA THR A 158 -9.29 3.56 -11.54
C THR A 158 -8.91 3.06 -10.15
N THR A 159 -8.05 3.78 -9.42
CA THR A 159 -7.49 3.31 -8.15
C THR A 159 -8.36 3.67 -6.95
N MET A 160 -8.97 4.86 -6.96
CA MET A 160 -9.80 5.35 -5.87
C MET A 160 -11.29 5.11 -6.12
N GLY A 161 -11.75 4.97 -7.38
CA GLY A 161 -13.18 4.92 -7.67
C GLY A 161 -13.89 6.26 -7.46
N LEU A 162 -13.14 7.37 -7.48
CA LEU A 162 -13.62 8.74 -7.29
C LEU A 162 -13.35 9.59 -8.55
N PRO A 163 -14.14 10.65 -8.79
CA PRO A 163 -13.91 11.53 -9.93
C PRO A 163 -12.54 12.21 -9.84
N CYS A 164 -11.77 12.14 -10.92
CA CYS A 164 -10.51 12.86 -11.03
C CYS A 164 -10.75 14.34 -11.37
N LYS A 165 -9.71 15.18 -11.25
CA LYS A 165 -9.81 16.61 -11.56
C LYS A 165 -10.39 16.92 -12.95
N HIS A 166 -10.14 16.10 -13.97
CA HIS A 166 -10.75 16.27 -15.29
C HIS A 166 -12.27 16.11 -15.28
N GLU A 167 -12.79 15.10 -14.58
CA GLU A 167 -14.23 14.85 -14.47
C GLU A 167 -14.92 15.95 -13.65
N LEU A 168 -14.24 16.44 -12.60
CA LEU A 168 -14.71 17.60 -11.84
C LEU A 168 -14.79 18.85 -12.74
N GLN A 169 -13.80 19.05 -13.61
CA GLN A 169 -13.79 20.16 -14.56
C GLN A 169 -14.96 20.07 -15.56
N GLU A 170 -15.23 18.88 -16.09
CA GLU A 170 -16.41 18.61 -16.95
C GLU A 170 -17.72 18.96 -16.24
N CYS A 171 -17.88 18.56 -14.97
CA CYS A 171 -19.05 18.92 -14.15
C CYS A 171 -19.18 20.44 -13.95
N LEU A 172 -18.06 21.15 -13.72
CA LEU A 172 -18.06 22.61 -13.58
C LEU A 172 -18.48 23.31 -14.88
N TYR A 173 -18.00 22.84 -16.04
CA TYR A 173 -18.43 23.37 -17.34
C TYR A 173 -19.92 23.11 -17.61
N ALA A 174 -20.40 21.91 -17.26
CA ALA A 174 -21.81 21.55 -17.38
C ALA A 174 -22.71 22.28 -16.35
N LYS A 175 -22.12 22.92 -15.33
CA LYS A 175 -22.83 23.50 -14.16
C LYS A 175 -23.67 22.46 -13.42
N GLU A 176 -23.25 21.20 -13.44
CA GLU A 176 -23.93 20.11 -12.77
C GLU A 176 -23.17 19.71 -11.50
N PRO A 177 -23.83 19.63 -10.33
CA PRO A 177 -23.22 19.08 -9.14
C PRO A 177 -22.95 17.58 -9.31
N LEU A 178 -21.94 17.06 -8.59
CA LEU A 178 -21.69 15.63 -8.56
C LEU A 178 -22.85 14.88 -7.91
N LYS A 179 -23.22 13.75 -8.52
CA LYS A 179 -24.19 12.81 -7.99
C LYS A 179 -23.47 11.61 -7.39
N ARG A 180 -24.15 10.93 -6.46
CA ARG A 180 -23.66 9.73 -5.80
C ARG A 180 -23.26 8.63 -6.79
N ASP A 181 -23.97 8.49 -7.90
CA ASP A 181 -23.71 7.50 -8.96
C ASP A 181 -22.38 7.71 -9.71
N HIS A 182 -21.77 8.89 -9.59
CA HIS A 182 -20.45 9.15 -10.15
C HIS A 182 -19.33 8.51 -9.32
N LEU A 183 -19.63 8.04 -8.10
CA LEU A 183 -18.69 7.48 -7.14
C LEU A 183 -18.89 5.97 -7.02
N HIS A 184 -17.81 5.26 -6.71
CA HIS A 184 -17.89 3.84 -6.40
C HIS A 184 -18.69 3.60 -5.10
N PRO A 185 -19.54 2.56 -5.01
CA PRO A 185 -20.37 2.26 -3.83
C PRO A 185 -19.63 2.17 -2.50
N HIS A 186 -18.34 1.79 -2.54
CA HIS A 186 -17.45 1.78 -1.37
C HIS A 186 -17.45 3.09 -0.56
N TRP A 187 -17.69 4.22 -1.21
CA TRP A 187 -17.63 5.55 -0.58
C TRP A 187 -18.97 6.06 -0.05
N TRP A 188 -20.04 5.30 -0.25
CA TRP A 188 -21.37 5.68 0.18
C TRP A 188 -21.52 5.51 1.70
N LEU A 189 -22.17 6.48 2.35
CA LEU A 189 -22.69 6.33 3.70
C LEU A 189 -24.03 5.62 3.62
N ASP A 190 -23.98 4.34 3.25
CA ASP A 190 -25.16 3.51 3.41
C ASP A 190 -25.52 3.39 4.89
N PRO A 191 -26.81 3.31 5.25
CA PRO A 191 -27.17 2.76 6.55
C PRO A 191 -26.37 1.49 6.75
N LEU A 192 -25.88 1.25 7.96
CA LEU A 192 -25.32 -0.05 8.30
C LEU A 192 -26.43 -1.07 8.10
N VAL A 193 -26.56 -1.59 6.87
CA VAL A 193 -27.45 -2.68 6.54
C VAL A 193 -26.96 -3.80 7.42
N ASP A 194 -27.88 -4.43 8.14
CA ASP A 194 -27.62 -5.61 8.94
C ASP A 194 -26.73 -6.54 8.11
N VAL A 195 -25.42 -6.51 8.41
CA VAL A 195 -24.44 -7.21 7.58
C VAL A 195 -24.83 -8.64 7.75
N ARG A 196 -25.32 -9.29 6.68
CA ARG A 196 -25.76 -10.69 6.76
C ARG A 196 -24.69 -11.43 7.53
N PRO A 197 -25.04 -12.08 8.66
CA PRO A 197 -24.06 -12.64 9.56
C PRO A 197 -23.12 -13.48 8.73
N VAL A 198 -21.84 -13.09 8.71
CA VAL A 198 -20.83 -13.83 7.99
C VAL A 198 -20.79 -15.18 8.68
N ASP A 199 -21.15 -16.25 7.97
CA ASP A 199 -21.15 -17.59 8.53
C ASP A 199 -19.74 -17.86 9.09
N PRO A 200 -19.58 -18.07 10.42
CA PRO A 200 -18.28 -18.33 11.02
C PRO A 200 -17.54 -19.51 10.37
N LEU A 201 -18.27 -20.46 9.78
CA LEU A 201 -17.72 -21.61 9.05
C LEU A 201 -17.12 -21.24 7.68
N THR A 202 -17.41 -20.04 7.16
CA THR A 202 -16.87 -19.54 5.88
C THR A 202 -15.63 -18.64 6.05
N VAL A 203 -15.30 -18.21 7.28
CA VAL A 203 -14.22 -17.25 7.56
C VAL A 203 -12.92 -17.91 7.99
N VAL A 204 -12.96 -19.10 8.60
CA VAL A 204 -11.74 -19.80 9.01
C VAL A 204 -11.36 -20.82 7.94
N GLN A 205 -10.55 -20.39 6.97
CA GLN A 205 -9.70 -21.36 6.28
C GLN A 205 -8.68 -21.87 7.30
N ASN A 206 -8.60 -23.19 7.47
CA ASN A 206 -7.50 -23.80 8.21
C ASN A 206 -6.19 -23.17 7.71
N PRO A 207 -5.34 -22.63 8.59
CA PRO A 207 -4.09 -22.03 8.15
C PRO A 207 -3.36 -23.09 7.31
N ILE A 208 -2.88 -22.68 6.13
CA ILE A 208 -2.03 -23.57 5.32
C ILE A 208 -0.99 -24.14 6.26
N GLN A 209 -1.02 -25.46 6.45
CA GLN A 209 0.02 -26.16 7.19
C GLN A 209 1.28 -26.10 6.33
N VAL A 210 1.97 -24.97 6.38
CA VAL A 210 3.31 -24.86 5.85
C VAL A 210 4.14 -25.79 6.71
N ARG A 211 4.49 -26.96 6.17
CA ARG A 211 5.57 -27.78 6.73
C ARG A 211 6.77 -26.87 6.83
N ARG A 212 7.05 -26.35 8.03
CA ARG A 212 8.32 -25.67 8.28
C ARG A 212 9.37 -26.69 7.88
N ARG A 213 10.25 -26.36 6.92
CA ARG A 213 11.53 -27.08 6.86
C ARG A 213 12.09 -26.93 8.26
N GLY A 214 12.14 -28.03 9.01
CA GLY A 214 12.69 -28.01 10.35
C GLY A 214 14.04 -27.30 10.24
N ARG A 215 14.22 -26.23 11.01
CA ARG A 215 15.58 -25.76 11.27
C ARG A 215 16.26 -26.97 11.91
N LEU A 216 17.32 -27.48 11.29
CA LEU A 216 18.22 -28.42 11.93
C LEU A 216 18.58 -27.79 13.27
N ILE A 217 18.07 -28.36 14.35
CA ILE A 217 18.46 -27.98 15.70
C ILE A 217 19.84 -28.60 15.89
N GLU A 218 20.85 -28.01 15.24
CA GLU A 218 22.19 -28.11 15.76
C GLU A 218 22.22 -27.13 16.93
N THR A 219 22.08 -27.67 18.13
CA THR A 219 22.34 -26.94 19.38
C THR A 219 23.82 -26.58 19.43
N SER A 220 24.18 -25.53 18.71
CA SER A 220 25.42 -24.79 18.93
C SER A 220 25.01 -23.35 19.19
N THR A 221 25.22 -22.89 20.42
CA THR A 221 25.07 -21.50 20.84
C THR A 221 26.12 -20.57 20.21
N ARG A 222 26.96 -21.08 19.29
CA ARG A 222 27.93 -20.25 18.59
C ARG A 222 27.26 -19.53 17.43
N ARG A 223 27.39 -18.20 17.46
CA ARG A 223 27.14 -17.34 16.32
C ARG A 223 28.06 -17.77 15.16
N ASP A 224 27.49 -17.91 13.97
CA ASP A 224 28.27 -18.14 12.75
C ASP A 224 29.19 -16.94 12.51
N LEU A 225 30.48 -17.21 12.35
CA LEU A 225 31.48 -16.19 12.05
C LEU A 225 31.25 -15.63 10.64
N SER A 226 31.36 -14.31 10.50
CA SER A 226 31.35 -13.67 9.19
C SER A 226 32.58 -14.07 8.36
N GLN A 227 32.50 -13.91 7.03
CA GLN A 227 33.64 -14.23 6.15
C GLN A 227 34.91 -13.46 6.51
N TRP A 228 34.76 -12.26 7.09
CA TRP A 228 35.88 -11.44 7.53
C TRP A 228 36.53 -11.99 8.80
N GLU A 229 35.73 -12.43 9.78
CA GLU A 229 36.22 -13.07 11.01
C GLU A 229 36.86 -14.44 10.73
N LEU A 230 36.36 -15.19 9.74
CA LEU A 230 37.00 -16.42 9.27
C LEU A 230 38.38 -16.16 8.68
N ALA A 231 38.53 -15.11 7.88
CA ALA A 231 39.81 -14.72 7.31
C ALA A 231 40.84 -14.34 8.40
N LEU A 232 40.42 -13.56 9.41
CA LEU A 232 41.29 -13.21 10.54
C LEU A 232 41.74 -14.42 11.35
N ASN A 233 40.83 -15.37 11.63
CA ASN A 233 41.19 -16.59 12.35
C ASN A 233 42.18 -17.45 11.56
N GLN A 234 42.05 -17.51 10.23
CA GLN A 234 43.01 -18.23 9.39
C GLN A 234 44.40 -17.59 9.41
N VAL A 235 44.48 -16.26 9.42
CA VAL A 235 45.74 -15.52 9.54
C VAL A 235 46.38 -15.79 10.91
N SER A 236 45.61 -15.63 12.00
CA SER A 236 46.11 -15.87 13.36
C SER A 236 46.60 -17.32 13.58
N GLN A 237 45.91 -18.31 13.00
CA GLN A 237 46.34 -19.71 13.05
C GLN A 237 47.56 -20.02 12.20
N ARG A 238 47.84 -19.22 11.15
CA ARG A 238 49.09 -19.36 10.38
C ARG A 238 50.25 -18.77 11.15
N GLU A 239 50.07 -17.58 11.72
CA GLU A 239 51.07 -16.92 12.55
C GLU A 239 51.45 -17.75 13.79
N GLN A 240 50.49 -18.41 14.44
CA GLN A 240 50.78 -19.34 15.55
C GLN A 240 51.60 -20.56 15.09
N ARG A 241 51.24 -21.16 13.95
CA ARG A 241 51.97 -22.31 13.41
C ARG A 241 53.38 -21.95 12.95
N GLU A 242 53.58 -20.75 12.44
CA GLU A 242 54.91 -20.24 12.07
C GLU A 242 55.78 -20.01 13.31
N ARG A 243 55.22 -19.45 14.40
CA ARG A 243 55.93 -19.29 15.67
C ARG A 243 56.30 -20.63 16.32
N GLU A 244 55.39 -21.60 16.33
CA GLU A 244 55.66 -22.95 16.82
C GLU A 244 56.75 -23.66 16.00
N GLN A 245 56.82 -23.41 14.69
CA GLN A 245 57.87 -23.95 13.83
C GLN A 245 59.23 -23.25 14.00
N GLU A 246 59.23 -21.96 14.37
CA GLU A 246 60.45 -21.23 14.71
C GLU A 246 60.99 -21.65 16.08
N GLU A 247 60.12 -21.86 17.07
CA GLU A 247 60.50 -22.39 18.39
C GLU A 247 61.09 -23.80 18.29
N GLN A 248 60.48 -24.70 17.49
CA GLN A 248 61.02 -26.04 17.25
C GLN A 248 62.35 -26.04 16.50
N ARG A 249 62.63 -25.01 15.70
CA ARG A 249 63.90 -24.87 14.97
C ARG A 249 65.01 -24.30 15.85
N GLY A 250 64.67 -23.49 16.84
CA GLY A 250 65.63 -22.95 17.82
C GLY A 250 66.02 -23.94 18.93
N GLU A 251 65.27 -25.03 19.11
CA GLU A 251 65.60 -26.10 20.07
C GLU A 251 66.51 -27.20 19.48
N GLU A 252 66.78 -27.19 18.18
CA GLU A 252 67.64 -28.15 17.47
C GLU A 252 69.07 -27.62 17.13
N GLU A 253 69.42 -26.38 17.53
CA GLU A 253 70.77 -25.80 17.44
C GLU A 253 71.49 -25.74 18.81
#